data_AF-A0A4V6MGU0-F1
#
_entry.id   AF-A0A4V6MGU0-F1
#
_cell.length_a   1.000
_cell.length_b   1.000
_cell.length_c   1.000
_cell.angle_alpha   90.00
_cell.angle_beta   90.00
_cell.angle_gamma   90.00
#
_symmetry.space_group_name_H-M   'P 1'
#
loop_
_entity.id
_entity.type
_entity.pdbx_description
1 polymer ?
#
loop_
_entity_poly.entity_id
_entity_poly.type
_entity_poly.pdbx_seq_one_letter_code
_entity_poly.pdbx_strand_id
1 'polypeptide(L)'
;MGSDWIWELRVPAAAEPALRELYALAADRDLRPQRPDGLINLFTDPDADLRTVEDAQAALSAMATGTEHGQLWANGDVDIFVNWQEGTLVWTLDAAFCYRRPTPEADTFRELHARLTGLWLDAAERLNADAGRVLDEWSCEQVWDLGIHDASHPAGGWPAELGWWTYLGPDRRLPPAPLPEIAAQARRLPNGALLVKLLDDPAAVDPLRYQDIHTRWLRAA
;
A
#
# COMPACT_ATOMS: atom_id res chain seq x y z
N MET A 1 -5.00 5.64 -19.86
CA MET A 1 -5.84 4.90 -18.90
C MET A 1 -5.03 4.83 -17.62
N GLY A 2 -5.61 5.20 -16.49
CA GLY A 2 -4.99 5.03 -15.17
C GLY A 2 -4.98 3.56 -14.78
N SER A 3 -4.61 3.29 -13.54
CA SER A 3 -4.66 1.97 -12.90
C SER A 3 -4.78 2.20 -11.42
N ASP A 4 -5.41 1.26 -10.73
CA ASP A 4 -5.51 1.36 -9.30
C ASP A 4 -4.13 1.25 -8.67
N TRP A 5 -3.92 2.04 -7.63
CA TRP A 5 -2.74 1.95 -6.78
C TRP A 5 -3.13 1.36 -5.44
N ILE A 6 -2.32 0.45 -4.96
CA ILE A 6 -2.58 -0.31 -3.73
C ILE A 6 -1.37 -0.14 -2.81
N TRP A 7 -1.64 0.25 -1.57
CA TRP A 7 -0.67 0.22 -0.50
C TRP A 7 -1.11 -0.84 0.49
N GLU A 8 -0.22 -1.78 0.76
CA GLU A 8 -0.48 -2.85 1.72
C GLU A 8 0.62 -2.90 2.77
N LEU A 9 0.22 -3.22 4.00
CA LEU A 9 1.10 -3.24 5.15
C LEU A 9 0.67 -4.32 6.13
N ARG A 10 1.49 -5.36 6.26
CA ARG A 10 1.31 -6.43 7.24
C ARG A 10 1.87 -5.98 8.58
N VAL A 11 1.01 -5.89 9.58
CA VAL A 11 1.36 -5.35 10.91
C VAL A 11 1.11 -6.38 12.02
N PRO A 12 2.00 -6.49 13.02
CA PRO A 12 1.82 -7.36 14.18
C PRO A 12 0.93 -6.69 15.25
N ALA A 13 -0.16 -6.06 14.84
CA ALA A 13 -1.07 -5.32 15.70
C ALA A 13 -2.51 -5.83 15.54
N ALA A 14 -3.33 -5.63 16.57
CA ALA A 14 -4.78 -5.84 16.44
C ALA A 14 -5.38 -4.79 15.49
N ALA A 15 -6.45 -5.18 14.80
CA ALA A 15 -7.09 -4.39 13.74
C ALA A 15 -7.45 -2.96 14.19
N GLU A 16 -8.21 -2.83 15.27
CA GLU A 16 -8.69 -1.51 15.72
C GLU A 16 -7.54 -0.56 16.12
N PRO A 17 -6.56 -0.96 16.96
CA PRO A 17 -5.40 -0.11 17.23
C PRO A 17 -4.62 0.29 15.98
N ALA A 18 -4.45 -0.62 15.01
CA ALA A 18 -3.74 -0.33 13.77
C ALA A 18 -4.47 0.70 12.91
N LEU A 19 -5.78 0.53 12.73
CA LEU A 19 -6.64 1.47 12.00
C LEU A 19 -6.69 2.85 12.68
N ARG A 20 -6.74 2.88 14.02
CA ARG A 20 -6.72 4.13 14.79
C ARG A 20 -5.41 4.90 14.56
N GLU A 21 -4.27 4.22 14.62
CA GLU A 21 -2.97 4.85 14.37
C GLU A 21 -2.85 5.33 12.92
N LEU A 22 -3.32 4.52 11.94
CA LEU A 22 -3.35 4.92 10.53
C LEU A 22 -4.13 6.23 10.34
N TYR A 23 -5.32 6.35 10.94
CA TYR A 23 -6.13 7.57 10.85
C TYR A 23 -5.49 8.77 11.56
N ALA A 24 -4.78 8.55 12.67
CA ALA A 24 -4.01 9.61 13.31
C ALA A 24 -2.88 10.12 12.39
N LEU A 25 -2.09 9.22 11.80
CA LEU A 25 -1.01 9.55 10.87
C LEU A 25 -1.51 10.18 9.56
N ALA A 26 -2.71 9.80 9.13
CA ALA A 26 -3.37 10.36 7.95
C ALA A 26 -3.74 11.84 8.19
N ALA A 27 -4.18 12.19 9.40
CA ALA A 27 -4.55 13.55 9.75
C ALA A 27 -3.37 14.54 9.61
N ASP A 28 -2.15 14.12 9.96
CA ASP A 28 -0.92 14.91 9.79
C ASP A 28 -0.57 15.18 8.31
N ARG A 29 -1.28 14.53 7.38
CA ARG A 29 -1.11 14.63 5.93
C ARG A 29 -2.34 15.21 5.22
N ASP A 30 -3.24 15.86 5.97
CA ASP A 30 -4.51 16.38 5.45
C ASP A 30 -5.38 15.30 4.79
N LEU A 31 -5.31 14.07 5.29
CA LEU A 31 -6.20 12.96 4.94
C LEU A 31 -7.12 12.68 6.11
N ARG A 32 -8.43 12.58 5.88
CA ARG A 32 -9.40 12.42 6.97
C ARG A 32 -10.41 11.32 6.67
N PRO A 33 -10.82 10.52 7.66
CA PRO A 33 -11.89 9.56 7.46
C PRO A 33 -13.27 10.22 7.37
N GLN A 34 -13.45 11.39 8.01
CA GLN A 34 -14.66 12.17 7.90
C GLN A 34 -14.73 12.94 6.58
N ARG A 35 -15.88 12.87 5.94
CA ARG A 35 -16.33 13.76 4.89
C ARG A 35 -16.47 15.20 5.40
N PRO A 36 -16.61 16.19 4.49
CA PRO A 36 -16.86 17.58 4.87
C PRO A 36 -18.10 17.81 5.73
N ASP A 37 -19.11 16.94 5.66
CA ASP A 37 -20.33 16.99 6.48
C ASP A 37 -20.18 16.29 7.84
N GLY A 38 -18.99 15.77 8.17
CA GLY A 38 -18.67 15.11 9.43
C GLY A 38 -18.98 13.61 9.46
N LEU A 39 -19.59 13.06 8.40
CA LEU A 39 -19.92 11.63 8.31
C LEU A 39 -18.74 10.80 7.83
N ILE A 40 -18.66 9.55 8.29
CA ILE A 40 -17.72 8.54 7.82
C ILE A 40 -18.48 7.54 6.98
N ASN A 41 -18.01 7.27 5.76
CA ASN A 41 -18.56 6.22 4.92
C ASN A 41 -17.99 4.86 5.36
N LEU A 42 -18.87 3.87 5.41
CA LEU A 42 -18.57 2.45 5.55
C LEU A 42 -19.20 1.70 4.37
N PHE A 43 -18.47 0.76 3.80
CA PHE A 43 -18.92 -0.07 2.69
C PHE A 43 -18.85 -1.52 3.12
N THR A 44 -19.90 -2.30 2.87
CA THR A 44 -19.87 -3.75 3.13
C THR A 44 -18.98 -4.48 2.14
N ASP A 45 -18.33 -5.54 2.58
CA ASP A 45 -17.63 -6.52 1.73
C ASP A 45 -18.52 -7.76 1.56
N PRO A 46 -18.81 -8.25 0.33
CA PRO A 46 -18.34 -7.78 -0.98
C PRO A 46 -19.32 -6.84 -1.72
N ASP A 47 -20.49 -6.58 -1.15
CA ASP A 47 -21.60 -5.95 -1.88
C ASP A 47 -21.46 -4.43 -2.04
N ALA A 48 -20.50 -3.81 -1.37
CA ALA A 48 -20.20 -2.37 -1.39
C ALA A 48 -21.42 -1.49 -1.01
N ASP A 49 -22.32 -2.00 -0.17
CA ASP A 49 -23.46 -1.22 0.32
C ASP A 49 -22.95 -0.09 1.22
N LEU A 50 -23.33 1.14 0.87
CA LEU A 50 -22.94 2.33 1.62
C LEU A 50 -23.80 2.51 2.88
N ARG A 51 -23.12 2.67 4.01
CA ARG A 51 -23.68 3.19 5.25
C ARG A 51 -22.81 4.32 5.79
N THR A 52 -23.42 5.29 6.46
CA THR A 52 -22.70 6.40 7.11
C THR A 52 -22.81 6.36 8.63
N VAL A 53 -21.75 6.75 9.33
CA VAL A 53 -21.73 6.90 10.79
C VAL A 53 -21.07 8.22 11.21
N GLU A 54 -21.48 8.78 12.34
CA GLU A 54 -20.85 9.98 12.93
C GLU A 54 -19.71 9.61 13.89
N ASP A 55 -19.83 8.48 14.58
CA ASP A 55 -18.87 8.05 15.60
C ASP A 55 -17.68 7.33 14.97
N ALA A 56 -16.48 7.91 15.14
CA ALA A 56 -15.23 7.33 14.67
C ALA A 56 -14.93 5.99 15.34
N GLN A 57 -15.33 5.78 16.60
CA GLN A 57 -15.13 4.51 17.26
C GLN A 57 -16.01 3.42 16.65
N ALA A 58 -17.28 3.73 16.36
CA ALA A 58 -18.16 2.83 15.64
C ALA A 58 -17.59 2.45 14.27
N ALA A 59 -17.04 3.41 13.51
CA ALA A 59 -16.39 3.15 12.23
C ALA A 59 -15.17 2.21 12.37
N LEU A 60 -14.29 2.48 13.33
CA LEU A 60 -13.10 1.66 13.56
C LEU A 60 -13.46 0.23 13.98
N SER A 61 -14.43 0.06 14.89
CA SER A 61 -14.87 -1.26 15.34
C SER A 61 -15.56 -2.05 14.22
N ALA A 62 -16.30 -1.38 13.34
CA ALA A 62 -16.87 -1.96 12.12
C ALA A 62 -15.78 -2.46 11.16
N MET A 63 -14.82 -1.61 10.80
CA MET A 63 -13.72 -2.00 9.91
C MET A 63 -12.83 -3.10 10.51
N ALA A 64 -12.67 -3.11 11.83
CA ALA A 64 -11.86 -4.11 12.54
C ALA A 64 -12.40 -5.54 12.43
N THR A 65 -13.67 -5.73 12.06
CA THR A 65 -14.23 -7.08 11.78
C THR A 65 -13.70 -7.66 10.47
N GLY A 66 -13.18 -6.81 9.58
CA GLY A 66 -12.80 -7.18 8.21
C GLY A 66 -13.98 -7.31 7.24
N THR A 67 -15.21 -6.99 7.64
CA THR A 67 -16.41 -7.10 6.79
C THR A 67 -16.89 -5.75 6.25
N GLU A 68 -16.28 -4.66 6.72
CA GLU A 68 -16.58 -3.31 6.28
C GLU A 68 -15.27 -2.57 5.96
N HIS A 69 -15.35 -1.64 5.01
CA HIS A 69 -14.23 -0.81 4.56
C HIS A 69 -14.56 0.66 4.78
N GLY A 70 -13.56 1.44 5.15
CA GLY A 70 -13.67 2.88 5.32
C GLY A 70 -13.04 3.65 4.16
N GLN A 71 -12.91 4.96 4.34
CA GLN A 71 -12.26 5.84 3.37
C GLN A 71 -11.34 6.83 4.05
N LEU A 72 -10.38 7.35 3.31
CA LEU A 72 -9.68 8.60 3.56
C LEU A 72 -10.02 9.59 2.45
N TRP A 73 -10.25 10.83 2.83
CA TRP A 73 -10.56 11.93 1.92
C TRP A 73 -9.37 12.86 1.76
N ALA A 74 -9.01 13.16 0.51
CA ALA A 74 -8.10 14.26 0.18
C ALA A 74 -8.90 15.40 -0.48
N ASN A 75 -8.88 16.60 0.10
CA ASN A 75 -9.45 17.82 -0.48
C ASN A 75 -10.90 17.72 -1.01
N GLY A 76 -11.73 16.84 -0.44
CA GLY A 76 -13.19 16.81 -0.65
C GLY A 76 -13.72 15.88 -1.75
N ASP A 77 -12.90 15.49 -2.73
CA ASP A 77 -13.40 14.77 -3.92
C ASP A 77 -12.65 13.47 -4.26
N VAL A 78 -11.51 13.21 -3.60
CA VAL A 78 -10.76 11.95 -3.81
C VAL A 78 -11.02 11.04 -2.63
N ASP A 79 -11.61 9.87 -2.91
CA ASP A 79 -11.79 8.80 -1.95
C ASP A 79 -10.72 7.72 -2.11
N ILE A 80 -10.03 7.47 -1.01
CA ILE A 80 -9.05 6.39 -0.88
C ILE A 80 -9.70 5.33 0.01
N PHE A 81 -10.01 4.16 -0.53
CA PHE A 81 -10.62 3.09 0.27
C PHE A 81 -9.59 2.53 1.24
N VAL A 82 -10.02 2.22 2.46
CA VAL A 82 -9.17 1.65 3.51
C VAL A 82 -9.85 0.42 4.06
N ASN A 83 -9.12 -0.68 4.19
CA ASN A 83 -9.64 -1.89 4.82
C ASN A 83 -8.58 -2.65 5.61
N TRP A 84 -9.09 -3.54 6.45
CA TRP A 84 -8.31 -4.48 7.24
C TRP A 84 -8.57 -5.90 6.74
N GLN A 85 -7.50 -6.61 6.37
CA GLN A 85 -7.55 -7.97 5.86
C GLN A 85 -6.54 -8.85 6.62
N GLU A 86 -7.02 -9.65 7.57
CA GLU A 86 -6.23 -10.71 8.24
C GLU A 86 -4.82 -10.28 8.73
N GLY A 87 -4.69 -9.11 9.37
CA GLY A 87 -3.37 -8.61 9.81
C GLY A 87 -2.73 -7.60 8.86
N THR A 88 -3.41 -7.23 7.79
CA THR A 88 -2.91 -6.33 6.75
C THR A 88 -3.80 -5.10 6.66
N LEU A 89 -3.20 -3.92 6.80
CA LEU A 89 -3.82 -2.67 6.39
C LEU A 89 -3.65 -2.52 4.89
N VAL A 90 -4.74 -2.26 4.19
CA VAL A 90 -4.71 -2.00 2.75
C VAL A 90 -5.46 -0.70 2.47
N TRP A 91 -4.92 0.11 1.57
CA TRP A 91 -5.68 1.19 0.97
C TRP A 91 -5.45 1.30 -0.52
N THR A 92 -6.48 1.75 -1.22
CA THR A 92 -6.50 1.80 -2.68
C THR A 92 -6.91 3.18 -3.18
N LEU A 93 -6.27 3.61 -4.27
CA LEU A 93 -6.62 4.82 -5.01
C LEU A 93 -7.09 4.40 -6.41
N ASP A 94 -8.31 4.81 -6.75
CA ASP A 94 -8.95 4.47 -8.03
C ASP A 94 -8.19 5.08 -9.21
N ALA A 95 -8.15 4.33 -10.31
CA ALA A 95 -7.56 4.71 -11.59
C ALA A 95 -8.03 6.07 -12.12
N ALA A 96 -9.23 6.53 -11.76
CA ALA A 96 -9.79 7.84 -12.11
C ALA A 96 -8.94 9.01 -11.59
N PHE A 97 -8.21 8.81 -10.49
CA PHE A 97 -7.32 9.80 -9.88
C PHE A 97 -5.85 9.57 -10.25
N CYS A 98 -5.57 8.56 -11.08
CA CYS A 98 -4.22 8.13 -11.40
C CYS A 98 -3.81 8.54 -12.82
N TYR A 99 -2.52 8.84 -13.00
CA TYR A 99 -2.01 9.31 -14.28
C TYR A 99 -0.72 8.57 -14.65
N ARG A 100 -0.65 8.03 -15.87
CA ARG A 100 0.43 7.15 -16.35
C ARG A 100 1.25 7.74 -17.50
N ARG A 101 1.35 9.06 -17.55
CA ARG A 101 2.27 9.73 -18.47
C ARG A 101 3.11 10.70 -17.67
N PRO A 102 4.44 10.75 -17.87
CA PRO A 102 5.30 11.65 -17.13
C PRO A 102 5.22 13.08 -17.69
N THR A 103 4.03 13.66 -17.71
CA THR A 103 3.76 15.03 -18.15
C THR A 103 3.40 15.89 -16.93
N PRO A 104 3.42 17.24 -17.03
CA PRO A 104 3.05 18.12 -15.92
C PRO A 104 1.62 17.90 -15.41
N GLU A 105 0.70 17.42 -16.25
CA GLU A 105 -0.67 17.07 -15.85
C GLU A 105 -0.72 15.96 -14.78
N ALA A 106 0.37 15.21 -14.59
CA ALA A 106 0.47 14.18 -13.56
C ALA A 106 0.79 14.75 -12.16
N ASP A 107 1.06 16.04 -12.01
CA ASP A 107 1.61 16.59 -10.76
C ASP A 107 0.67 16.41 -9.57
N THR A 108 -0.64 16.61 -9.74
CA THR A 108 -1.62 16.34 -8.68
C THR A 108 -1.63 14.87 -8.24
N PHE A 109 -1.53 13.94 -9.20
CA PHE A 109 -1.42 12.52 -8.90
C PHE A 109 -0.09 12.20 -8.20
N ARG A 110 1.03 12.76 -8.64
CA ARG A 110 2.35 12.59 -7.98
C ARG A 110 2.33 13.07 -6.54
N GLU A 111 1.75 14.24 -6.28
CA GLU A 111 1.61 14.79 -4.94
C GLU A 111 0.77 13.89 -4.03
N LEU A 112 -0.38 13.40 -4.53
CA LEU A 112 -1.24 12.49 -3.80
C LEU A 112 -0.56 11.14 -3.54
N HIS A 113 0.05 10.54 -4.56
CA HIS A 113 0.79 9.28 -4.43
C HIS A 113 1.95 9.43 -3.43
N ALA A 114 2.70 10.53 -3.48
CA ALA A 114 3.77 10.81 -2.53
C ALA A 114 3.25 10.93 -1.10
N ARG A 115 2.10 11.57 -0.91
CA ARG A 115 1.43 11.68 0.39
C ARG A 115 0.99 10.33 0.95
N LEU A 116 0.35 9.49 0.13
CA LEU A 116 -0.09 8.14 0.50
C LEU A 116 1.10 7.20 0.75
N THR A 117 2.15 7.29 -0.05
CA THR A 117 3.39 6.52 0.16
C THR A 117 4.14 7.00 1.40
N GLY A 118 4.09 8.29 1.71
CA GLY A 118 4.60 8.84 2.96
C GLY A 118 3.80 8.35 4.17
N LEU A 119 2.47 8.28 4.07
CA LEU A 119 1.62 7.70 5.12
C LEU A 119 1.96 6.22 5.34
N TRP A 120 2.13 5.49 4.25
CA TRP A 120 2.49 4.07 4.26
C TRP A 120 3.80 3.82 5.01
N LEU A 121 4.82 4.63 4.75
CA LEU A 121 6.11 4.48 5.42
C LEU A 121 6.04 4.82 6.91
N ASP A 122 5.35 5.90 7.28
CA ASP A 122 5.17 6.26 8.69
C ASP A 122 4.39 5.18 9.44
N ALA A 123 3.32 4.66 8.84
CA ALA A 123 2.53 3.57 9.42
C ALA A 123 3.39 2.31 9.59
N ALA A 124 4.24 1.99 8.61
CA ALA A 124 5.17 0.86 8.68
C ALA A 124 6.13 0.95 9.87
N GLU A 125 6.72 2.13 10.08
CA GLU A 125 7.64 2.36 11.20
C GLU A 125 6.90 2.37 12.54
N ARG A 126 5.75 3.06 12.60
CA ARG A 126 4.99 3.27 13.82
C ARG A 126 4.33 2.00 14.35
N LEU A 127 3.85 1.16 13.45
CA LEU A 127 3.18 -0.11 13.77
C LEU A 127 4.14 -1.30 13.80
N ASN A 128 5.45 -1.08 13.63
CA ASN A 128 6.47 -2.13 13.52
C ASN A 128 6.08 -3.20 12.48
N ALA A 129 5.71 -2.76 11.27
CA ALA A 129 5.26 -3.67 10.22
C ALA A 129 6.29 -4.75 9.89
N ASP A 130 5.80 -5.95 9.59
CA ASP A 130 6.63 -7.09 9.19
C ASP A 130 7.10 -6.94 7.74
N ALA A 131 6.19 -6.46 6.89
CA ALA A 131 6.38 -6.23 5.46
C ALA A 131 5.29 -5.30 4.91
N GLY A 132 5.53 -4.72 3.74
CA GLY A 132 4.51 -4.03 2.98
C GLY A 132 4.95 -3.80 1.55
N ARG A 133 4.00 -3.47 0.68
CA ARG A 133 4.25 -3.15 -0.74
C ARG A 133 3.40 -1.96 -1.18
N VAL A 134 3.93 -1.24 -2.17
CA VAL A 134 3.18 -0.29 -3.00
C VAL A 134 3.11 -0.85 -4.40
N LEU A 135 1.89 -1.04 -4.89
CA LEU A 135 1.57 -1.79 -6.09
C LEU A 135 0.74 -0.93 -7.03
N ASP A 136 0.86 -1.26 -8.30
CA ASP A 136 0.09 -0.69 -9.40
C ASP A 136 -0.58 -1.89 -10.10
N GLU A 137 -1.90 -1.85 -10.21
CA GLU A 137 -2.73 -3.00 -10.58
C GLU A 137 -2.30 -3.64 -11.91
N TRP A 138 -2.11 -2.88 -13.01
CA TRP A 138 -1.65 -3.53 -14.26
C TRP A 138 -0.27 -4.17 -14.12
N SER A 139 0.61 -3.60 -13.30
CA SER A 139 1.93 -4.20 -13.07
C SER A 139 1.78 -5.57 -12.41
N CYS A 140 0.88 -5.68 -11.43
CA CYS A 140 0.50 -6.97 -10.82
C CYS A 140 -0.14 -7.92 -11.84
N GLU A 141 -1.01 -7.43 -12.74
CA GLU A 141 -1.57 -8.28 -13.81
C GLU A 141 -0.50 -8.91 -14.70
N GLN A 142 0.63 -8.23 -14.97
CA GLN A 142 1.69 -8.79 -15.83
C GLN A 142 2.40 -10.00 -15.21
N VAL A 143 2.33 -10.16 -13.89
CA VAL A 143 3.00 -11.23 -13.15
C VAL A 143 2.01 -12.27 -12.62
N TRP A 144 0.72 -12.13 -12.92
CA TRP A 144 -0.34 -13.03 -12.45
C TRP A 144 -0.05 -14.49 -12.78
N ASP A 145 0.30 -14.77 -14.03
CA ASP A 145 0.59 -16.13 -14.51
C ASP A 145 1.91 -16.72 -13.94
N LEU A 146 2.71 -15.92 -13.23
CA LEU A 146 3.91 -16.42 -12.53
C LEU A 146 3.58 -17.11 -11.20
N GLY A 147 2.33 -17.02 -10.72
CA GLY A 147 1.88 -17.68 -9.49
C GLY A 147 2.56 -17.15 -8.22
N ILE A 148 3.05 -15.91 -8.23
CA ILE A 148 3.83 -15.33 -7.13
C ILE A 148 2.99 -14.69 -6.03
N HIS A 149 1.72 -14.38 -6.30
CA HIS A 149 0.85 -13.66 -5.38
C HIS A 149 0.51 -14.49 -4.13
N ASP A 150 0.40 -15.81 -4.28
CA ASP A 150 0.10 -16.76 -3.20
C ASP A 150 1.36 -17.41 -2.61
N ALA A 151 2.54 -17.13 -3.18
CA ALA A 151 3.76 -17.81 -2.82
C ALA A 151 4.17 -17.45 -1.38
N SER A 152 4.01 -18.42 -0.49
CA SER A 152 4.37 -18.28 0.92
C SER A 152 5.85 -17.92 1.01
N HIS A 153 6.16 -16.77 1.61
CA HIS A 153 7.54 -16.36 1.83
C HIS A 153 8.30 -17.48 2.55
N PRO A 154 9.43 -18.00 2.01
CA PRO A 154 10.30 -18.84 2.82
C PRO A 154 10.72 -18.02 4.03
N ALA A 155 10.56 -18.59 5.24
CA ALA A 155 10.89 -17.91 6.48
C ALA A 155 12.35 -17.40 6.45
N GLY A 156 12.54 -16.08 6.55
CA GLY A 156 13.86 -15.44 6.51
C GLY A 156 14.39 -15.11 5.11
N GLY A 157 13.65 -15.42 4.05
CA GLY A 157 14.00 -15.08 2.67
C GLY A 157 13.41 -13.76 2.18
N TRP A 158 13.78 -13.40 0.96
CA TRP A 158 13.12 -12.33 0.24
C TRP A 158 11.70 -12.72 -0.20
N PRO A 159 10.77 -11.76 -0.38
CA PRO A 159 9.46 -12.06 -0.93
C PRO A 159 9.52 -12.52 -2.40
N ALA A 160 8.55 -13.34 -2.80
CA ALA A 160 8.42 -13.80 -4.19
C ALA A 160 7.99 -12.66 -5.13
N GLU A 161 7.21 -11.72 -4.61
CA GLU A 161 6.81 -10.49 -5.30
C GLU A 161 7.33 -9.27 -4.53
N LEU A 162 7.99 -8.37 -5.26
CA LEU A 162 8.35 -7.03 -4.81
C LEU A 162 7.36 -6.04 -5.39
N GLY A 163 6.82 -5.14 -4.57
CA GLY A 163 6.12 -3.98 -5.11
C GLY A 163 7.07 -2.96 -5.73
N TRP A 164 6.51 -1.96 -6.41
CA TRP A 164 7.27 -0.80 -6.86
C TRP A 164 8.05 -0.16 -5.71
N TRP A 165 7.47 -0.16 -4.52
CA TRP A 165 8.19 0.00 -3.26
C TRP A 165 7.91 -1.22 -2.38
N THR A 166 8.93 -1.70 -1.68
CA THR A 166 8.82 -2.84 -0.75
C THR A 166 9.50 -2.53 0.57
N TYR A 167 8.77 -2.65 1.66
CA TYR A 167 9.28 -2.52 3.03
C TYR A 167 9.41 -3.92 3.64
N LEU A 168 10.54 -4.18 4.29
CA LEU A 168 10.82 -5.40 5.03
C LEU A 168 11.27 -5.02 6.43
N GLY A 169 10.56 -5.52 7.45
CA GLY A 169 10.75 -5.13 8.85
C GLY A 169 12.18 -5.34 9.39
N PRO A 170 12.54 -4.69 10.51
CA PRO A 170 13.91 -4.59 11.01
C PRO A 170 14.54 -5.92 11.44
N ASP A 171 13.73 -6.89 11.87
CA ASP A 171 14.21 -8.18 12.39
C ASP A 171 14.56 -9.20 11.29
N ARG A 172 14.53 -8.80 10.02
CA ARG A 172 14.84 -9.68 8.88
C ARG A 172 16.33 -9.66 8.52
N ARG A 173 17.01 -10.78 8.81
CA ARG A 173 18.30 -11.14 8.21
C ARG A 173 18.05 -11.79 6.85
N LEU A 174 18.15 -10.99 5.80
CA LEU A 174 17.99 -11.46 4.43
C LEU A 174 19.31 -11.97 3.87
N PRO A 175 19.31 -13.01 3.02
CA PRO A 175 20.45 -13.30 2.17
C PRO A 175 20.70 -12.13 1.19
N PRO A 176 21.86 -12.09 0.52
CA PRO A 176 22.09 -11.14 -0.57
C PRO A 176 20.94 -11.14 -1.58
N ALA A 177 20.59 -9.98 -2.13
CA ALA A 177 19.52 -9.90 -3.12
C ALA A 177 19.88 -10.75 -4.35
N PRO A 178 18.96 -11.61 -4.83
CA PRO A 178 19.13 -12.40 -6.06
C PRO A 178 19.54 -11.60 -7.30
N LEU A 179 19.11 -10.34 -7.38
CA LEU A 179 19.41 -9.45 -8.51
C LEU A 179 20.23 -8.22 -8.06
N PRO A 180 21.34 -7.87 -8.75
CA PRO A 180 22.19 -6.72 -8.38
C PRO A 180 21.44 -5.38 -8.37
N GLU A 181 20.52 -5.18 -9.30
CA GLU A 181 19.69 -3.98 -9.37
C GLU A 181 18.77 -3.83 -8.14
N ILE A 182 18.28 -4.93 -7.56
CA ILE A 182 17.50 -4.89 -6.32
C ILE A 182 18.40 -4.49 -5.15
N ALA A 183 19.63 -5.01 -5.08
CA ALA A 183 20.60 -4.59 -4.08
C ALA A 183 20.96 -3.10 -4.20
N ALA A 184 21.09 -2.59 -5.43
CA ALA A 184 21.37 -1.17 -5.67
C ALA A 184 20.22 -0.24 -5.27
N GLN A 185 18.98 -0.73 -5.34
CA GLN A 185 17.78 0.02 -4.96
C GLN A 185 17.35 -0.19 -3.51
N ALA A 186 18.05 -1.06 -2.78
CA ALA A 186 17.77 -1.36 -1.39
C ALA A 186 18.53 -0.41 -0.46
N ARG A 187 17.83 0.16 0.52
CA ARG A 187 18.44 0.98 1.58
C ARG A 187 17.93 0.55 2.95
N ARG A 188 18.82 0.56 3.95
CA ARG A 188 18.41 0.40 5.35
C ARG A 188 17.89 1.72 5.91
N LEU A 189 16.77 1.66 6.60
CA LEU A 189 16.16 2.77 7.32
C LEU A 189 16.74 2.87 8.74
N PRO A 190 16.59 4.01 9.43
CA PRO A 190 17.11 4.20 10.78
C PRO A 190 16.61 3.18 11.81
N ASN A 191 15.38 2.68 11.64
CA ASN A 191 14.80 1.65 12.50
C ASN A 191 15.34 0.23 12.21
N GLY A 192 16.22 0.06 11.21
CA GLY A 192 16.80 -1.22 10.79
C GLY A 192 16.05 -1.93 9.66
N ALA A 193 14.85 -1.47 9.28
CA ALA A 193 14.09 -2.03 8.17
C ALA A 193 14.82 -1.85 6.83
N LEU A 194 14.52 -2.72 5.87
CA LEU A 194 14.99 -2.58 4.49
C LEU A 194 13.87 -2.00 3.63
N LEU A 195 14.16 -0.95 2.87
CA LEU A 195 13.27 -0.41 1.86
C LEU A 195 13.90 -0.59 0.48
N VAL A 196 13.16 -1.20 -0.45
CA VAL A 196 13.52 -1.29 -1.87
C VAL A 196 12.62 -0.35 -2.67
N LYS A 197 13.21 0.44 -3.57
CA LYS A 197 12.50 1.38 -4.45
C LYS A 197 12.80 1.10 -5.91
N LEU A 198 11.84 0.55 -6.65
CA LEU A 198 11.99 0.20 -8.07
C LEU A 198 11.42 1.27 -9.01
N LEU A 199 10.66 2.22 -8.46
CA LEU A 199 10.02 3.31 -9.19
C LEU A 199 10.28 4.67 -8.51
N ASP A 200 10.69 5.65 -9.32
CA ASP A 200 10.92 7.02 -8.88
C ASP A 200 9.73 7.95 -9.16
N ASP A 201 9.08 7.80 -10.31
CA ASP A 201 7.91 8.58 -10.72
C ASP A 201 6.69 7.66 -10.87
N PRO A 202 5.64 7.80 -10.04
CA PRO A 202 4.43 6.99 -10.15
C PRO A 202 3.70 7.21 -11.49
N ALA A 203 3.99 8.29 -12.22
CA ALA A 203 3.42 8.54 -13.55
C ALA A 203 4.24 7.92 -14.70
N ALA A 204 5.37 7.29 -14.40
CA ALA A 204 6.29 6.66 -15.37
C ALA A 204 6.40 5.15 -15.15
N VAL A 205 5.30 4.48 -14.82
CA VAL A 205 5.24 3.02 -14.64
C VAL A 205 5.53 2.29 -15.95
N ASP A 206 6.37 1.26 -15.86
CA ASP A 206 6.62 0.31 -16.94
C ASP A 206 6.23 -1.11 -16.48
N PRO A 207 5.01 -1.58 -16.81
CA PRO A 207 4.55 -2.90 -16.40
C PRO A 207 5.39 -4.05 -16.98
N LEU A 208 5.99 -3.88 -18.17
CA LEU A 208 6.83 -4.90 -18.78
C LEU A 208 8.17 -5.01 -18.06
N ARG A 209 8.72 -3.88 -17.59
CA ARG A 209 9.87 -3.90 -16.68
C ARG A 209 9.55 -4.60 -15.36
N TYR A 210 8.36 -4.38 -14.80
CA TYR A 210 7.92 -5.09 -13.59
C TYR A 210 7.90 -6.61 -13.80
N GLN A 211 7.32 -7.06 -14.92
CA GLN A 211 7.29 -8.46 -15.31
C GLN A 211 8.68 -9.07 -15.50
N ASP A 212 9.57 -8.35 -16.21
CA ASP A 212 10.94 -8.81 -16.46
C ASP A 212 11.74 -8.97 -15.15
N ILE A 213 11.63 -8.01 -14.23
CA ILE A 213 12.26 -8.09 -12.90
C ILE A 213 11.82 -9.37 -12.20
N HIS A 214 10.51 -9.62 -12.12
CA HIS A 214 9.97 -10.79 -11.41
C HIS A 214 10.31 -12.12 -12.11
N THR A 215 10.32 -12.14 -13.45
CA THR A 215 10.73 -13.33 -14.21
C THR A 215 12.20 -13.69 -13.94
N ARG A 216 13.09 -12.69 -13.92
CA ARG A 216 14.51 -12.92 -13.59
C ARG A 216 14.71 -13.27 -12.13
N TRP A 217 13.95 -12.62 -11.25
CA TRP A 217 13.98 -12.84 -9.80
C TRP A 217 13.67 -14.30 -9.45
N LEU A 218 12.58 -14.85 -9.96
CA LEU A 218 12.17 -16.23 -9.70
C LEU A 218 13.13 -17.27 -10.30
N ARG A 219 13.86 -16.93 -11.36
CA ARG A 219 14.89 -17.81 -11.93
C ARG A 219 16.19 -17.81 -11.13
N ALA A 220 16.42 -16.75 -10.35
CA ALA A 220 17.64 -16.56 -9.57
C ALA A 220 17.48 -16.99 -8.09
N ALA A 221 16.25 -17.03 -7.58
CA ALA A 221 15.87 -17.54 -6.26
C ALA A 221 15.85 -19.08 -6.22
#